data_AF-A0A6J8CLH4-F1
#
_entry.id   AF-A0A6J8CLH4-F1
#
_cell.length_a   1.000
_cell.length_b   1.000
_cell.length_c   1.000
_cell.angle_alpha   90.00
_cell.angle_beta   90.00
_cell.angle_gamma   90.00
#
_symmetry.space_group_name_H-M   'P 1'
#
loop_
_entity.id
_entity.type
_entity.pdbx_description
1 polymer ?
#
loop_
_entity_poly.entity_id
_entity_poly.type
_entity_poly.pdbx_seq_one_letter_code
_entity_poly.pdbx_strand_id
1 'polypeptide(L)'
;MPDGNNRIQVITINSSPLKTCLVNVYMTSLQGAGDLDYKDTMDQISEIIEKYKDSYQTIICGDMNASLHRDNRRRDQNLKEFMINNNLSLGNRYPTATTFFHHNGKKISQSSRESKNAHTLWKKKINSQQNAEQEKNNFTSKKRKLRQLRRQAYASKNEKFFNDVMQVSQKDSKTFHKLIKKQRSKLDINTDILYIGNQTFEGENILSAWQTHFETLGTPNFDENIFDLERLKLSKLQNKIISELDLQNKEITKATPTEIESVIRKLNTGKASDENRIVSEHYIHAIDIFETVINDRLEPELFPSQKTLQRGFTEGASSLFTAFIVSETTMLYKFLKIVSELLTLDAEKAFDTVNHEIMLNKMFHDGIGGDMWVLKTSTPI
;
A
#
# COMPACT_ATOMS: atom_id res chain seq x y z
N MET A 1 -16.85 -26.36 42.96
CA MET A 1 -15.74 -25.54 42.42
C MET A 1 -15.35 -26.14 41.09
N PRO A 2 -14.98 -25.37 40.05
CA PRO A 2 -14.45 -25.96 38.84
C PRO A 2 -13.14 -26.68 39.19
N ASP A 3 -13.08 -27.99 38.93
CA ASP A 3 -11.82 -28.72 38.98
C ASP A 3 -10.96 -28.25 37.80
N GLY A 4 -9.75 -27.75 38.06
CA GLY A 4 -8.79 -27.36 37.02
C GLY A 4 -8.13 -26.00 37.23
N ASN A 5 -6.99 -25.80 36.57
CA ASN A 5 -6.32 -24.50 36.39
C ASN A 5 -6.98 -23.75 35.20
N ASN A 6 -6.60 -22.49 34.95
CA ASN A 6 -7.00 -21.65 33.80
C ASN A 6 -6.87 -22.32 32.41
N ARG A 7 -6.21 -23.48 32.31
CA ARG A 7 -5.99 -24.26 31.08
C ARG A 7 -6.97 -25.41 30.88
N ILE A 8 -7.66 -25.86 31.94
CA ILE A 8 -8.60 -26.98 31.89
C ILE A 8 -9.93 -26.51 32.46
N GLN A 9 -10.98 -26.61 31.66
CA GLN A 9 -12.35 -26.32 32.08
C GLN A 9 -13.15 -27.62 32.06
N VAL A 10 -13.68 -28.00 33.22
CA VAL A 10 -14.54 -29.18 33.36
C VAL A 10 -16.00 -28.74 33.45
N ILE A 11 -16.83 -29.25 32.56
CA ILE A 11 -18.27 -28.97 32.50
C ILE A 11 -19.03 -30.29 32.61
N THR A 12 -19.83 -30.44 33.65
CA THR A 12 -20.70 -31.62 33.80
C THR A 12 -22.09 -31.33 33.23
N ILE A 13 -22.61 -32.24 32.42
CA ILE A 13 -23.92 -32.16 31.78
C ILE A 13 -24.75 -33.34 32.29
N ASN A 14 -25.95 -33.06 32.79
CA ASN A 14 -26.85 -34.09 33.30
C ASN A 14 -27.64 -34.72 32.14
N SER A 15 -27.00 -35.62 31.39
CA SER A 15 -27.59 -36.38 30.28
C SER A 15 -28.10 -37.75 30.72
N SER A 16 -29.02 -38.32 29.94
CA SER A 16 -29.55 -39.68 30.09
C SER A 16 -29.11 -40.52 28.90
N PRO A 17 -28.69 -41.80 29.07
CA PRO A 17 -28.72 -42.59 30.30
C PRO A 17 -27.56 -42.34 31.28
N LEU A 18 -26.47 -41.73 30.80
CA LEU A 18 -25.26 -41.42 31.59
C LEU A 18 -24.97 -39.93 31.53
N LYS A 19 -24.53 -39.35 32.64
CA LYS A 19 -24.09 -37.95 32.71
C LYS A 19 -22.84 -37.78 31.84
N THR A 20 -22.63 -36.60 31.26
CA THR A 20 -21.44 -36.31 30.44
C THR A 20 -20.51 -35.34 31.16
N CYS A 21 -19.21 -35.62 31.13
CA CYS A 21 -18.17 -34.73 31.62
C CYS A 21 -17.37 -34.20 30.42
N LEU A 22 -17.52 -32.92 30.09
CA LEU A 22 -16.79 -32.26 29.01
C LEU A 22 -15.55 -31.58 29.59
N VAL A 23 -14.37 -32.03 29.17
CA VAL A 23 -13.07 -31.48 29.56
C VAL A 23 -12.51 -30.68 28.39
N ASN A 24 -12.62 -29.35 28.46
CA ASN A 24 -12.07 -28.44 27.46
C ASN A 24 -10.66 -27.99 27.87
N VAL A 25 -9.69 -28.23 26.99
CA VAL A 25 -8.26 -28.05 27.27
C VAL A 25 -7.66 -27.00 26.35
N TYR A 26 -6.79 -26.15 26.90
CA TYR A 26 -5.95 -25.22 26.15
C TYR A 26 -4.47 -25.45 26.49
N MET A 27 -3.77 -26.19 25.63
CA MET A 27 -2.36 -26.54 25.81
C MET A 27 -1.43 -25.41 25.39
N THR A 28 -0.28 -25.26 26.05
CA THR A 28 0.75 -24.28 25.66
C THR A 28 1.37 -24.61 24.30
N SER A 29 1.66 -23.60 23.48
CA SER A 29 2.37 -23.76 22.19
C SER A 29 3.89 -23.53 22.28
N LEU A 30 4.39 -23.11 23.46
CA LEU A 30 5.80 -22.77 23.67
C LEU A 30 6.69 -24.02 23.58
N GLN A 31 7.75 -23.98 22.77
CA GLN A 31 8.75 -25.05 22.72
C GLN A 31 9.70 -24.99 23.94
N GLY A 32 10.30 -26.12 24.33
CA GLY A 32 11.25 -26.18 25.46
C GLY A 32 10.54 -26.37 26.79
N ALA A 33 10.55 -25.34 27.66
CA ALA A 33 9.89 -25.38 28.97
C ALA A 33 8.40 -25.77 28.89
N GLY A 34 7.75 -25.49 27.75
CA GLY A 34 6.36 -25.88 27.54
C GLY A 34 6.10 -27.39 27.43
N ASP A 35 7.12 -28.24 27.31
CA ASP A 35 6.94 -29.70 27.29
C ASP A 35 6.68 -30.27 28.71
N LEU A 36 7.25 -29.66 29.75
CA LEU A 36 6.95 -29.98 31.14
C LEU A 36 5.51 -29.59 31.46
N ASP A 37 5.15 -28.32 31.20
CA ASP A 37 3.79 -27.81 31.28
C ASP A 37 2.76 -28.69 30.54
N TYR A 38 3.12 -29.19 29.36
CA TYR A 38 2.27 -30.07 28.56
C TYR A 38 2.02 -31.39 29.29
N LYS A 39 3.08 -32.00 29.84
CA LYS A 39 2.97 -33.25 30.60
C LYS A 39 2.15 -33.05 31.87
N ASP A 40 2.42 -32.00 32.64
CA ASP A 40 1.68 -31.68 33.86
C ASP A 40 0.18 -31.48 33.57
N THR A 41 -0.16 -30.84 32.44
CA THR A 41 -1.56 -30.68 32.01
C THR A 41 -2.19 -32.02 31.65
N MET A 42 -1.46 -32.96 31.03
CA MET A 42 -1.94 -34.30 30.72
C MET A 42 -2.14 -35.17 31.97
N ASP A 43 -1.26 -35.03 32.96
CA ASP A 43 -1.39 -35.71 34.24
C ASP A 43 -2.65 -35.21 34.98
N GLN A 44 -2.90 -33.89 34.99
CA GLN A 44 -4.14 -33.31 35.53
C GLN A 44 -5.40 -33.81 34.78
N ILE A 45 -5.35 -33.97 33.46
CA ILE A 45 -6.48 -34.53 32.70
C ILE A 45 -6.69 -35.99 33.10
N SER A 46 -5.63 -36.78 33.31
CA SER A 46 -5.74 -38.18 33.78
C SER A 46 -6.44 -38.25 35.14
N GLU A 47 -6.07 -37.36 36.08
CA GLU A 47 -6.74 -37.27 37.39
C GLU A 47 -8.24 -36.96 37.25
N ILE A 48 -8.60 -36.07 36.32
CA ILE A 48 -10.01 -35.74 36.04
C ILE A 48 -10.73 -36.96 35.44
N ILE A 49 -10.13 -37.67 34.47
CA ILE A 49 -10.74 -38.87 33.89
C ILE A 49 -11.02 -39.90 34.99
N GLU A 50 -10.02 -40.18 35.84
CA GLU A 50 -10.13 -41.14 36.93
C GLU A 50 -11.21 -40.74 37.94
N LYS A 51 -11.29 -39.46 38.30
CA LYS A 51 -12.32 -38.92 39.20
C LYS A 51 -13.75 -39.12 38.69
N TYR A 52 -13.97 -39.05 37.37
CA TYR A 52 -15.31 -39.05 36.78
C TYR A 52 -15.70 -40.39 36.10
N LYS A 53 -14.80 -41.37 36.01
CA LYS A 53 -14.96 -42.59 35.20
C LYS A 53 -16.19 -43.45 35.54
N ASP A 54 -16.56 -43.54 36.82
CA ASP A 54 -17.62 -44.45 37.28
C ASP A 54 -19.02 -43.88 37.08
N SER A 55 -19.13 -42.54 36.94
CA SER A 55 -20.41 -41.82 36.97
C SER A 55 -20.69 -40.99 35.71
N TYR A 56 -19.68 -40.76 34.87
CA TYR A 56 -19.80 -39.89 33.71
C TYR A 56 -19.14 -40.51 32.47
N GLN A 57 -19.74 -40.24 31.31
CA GLN A 57 -19.06 -40.34 30.04
C GLN A 57 -18.16 -39.11 29.85
N THR A 58 -16.85 -39.30 29.82
CA THR A 58 -15.89 -38.20 29.67
C THR A 58 -15.58 -37.93 28.19
N ILE A 59 -15.66 -36.66 27.78
CA ILE A 59 -15.30 -36.17 26.45
C ILE A 59 -14.20 -35.13 26.62
N ILE A 60 -13.08 -35.33 25.96
CA ILE A 60 -11.94 -34.39 25.98
C ILE A 60 -11.91 -33.64 24.66
N CYS A 61 -11.86 -32.32 24.72
CA CYS A 61 -11.82 -31.45 23.55
C CYS A 61 -10.91 -30.23 23.79
N GLY A 62 -10.66 -29.46 22.74
CA GLY A 62 -9.93 -28.19 22.82
C GLY A 62 -8.66 -28.17 21.97
N ASP A 63 -7.79 -27.18 22.23
CA ASP A 63 -6.51 -27.03 21.54
C ASP A 63 -5.43 -27.84 22.24
N MET A 64 -5.27 -29.08 21.79
CA MET A 64 -4.25 -29.98 22.33
C MET A 64 -2.84 -29.62 21.87
N ASN A 65 -2.62 -28.72 20.91
CA ASN A 65 -1.31 -28.40 20.34
C ASN A 65 -0.44 -29.62 19.94
N ALA A 66 -1.08 -30.76 19.67
CA ALA A 66 -0.52 -32.03 19.27
C ALA A 66 -1.45 -32.70 18.25
N SER A 67 -0.95 -33.69 17.53
CA SER A 67 -1.68 -34.39 16.46
C SER A 67 -1.43 -35.89 16.53
N LEU A 68 -2.50 -36.66 16.40
CA LEU A 68 -2.46 -38.12 16.35
C LEU A 68 -1.96 -38.67 15.00
N HIS A 69 -1.91 -37.83 13.96
CA HIS A 69 -1.47 -38.23 12.62
C HIS A 69 0.01 -37.96 12.35
N ARG A 70 0.70 -37.30 13.29
CA ARG A 70 2.13 -37.00 13.20
C ARG A 70 2.89 -37.86 14.20
N ASP A 71 4.09 -38.29 13.82
CA ASP A 71 4.96 -39.12 14.69
C ASP A 71 6.28 -38.45 15.04
N ASN A 72 6.59 -37.32 14.40
CA ASN A 72 7.90 -36.69 14.46
C ASN A 72 8.06 -35.68 15.60
N ARG A 73 7.08 -35.52 16.49
CA ARG A 73 7.16 -34.60 17.63
C ARG A 73 6.88 -35.32 18.93
N ARG A 74 7.67 -34.99 19.96
CA ARG A 74 7.52 -35.55 21.31
C ARG A 74 6.10 -35.40 21.88
N ARG A 75 5.45 -34.25 21.68
CA ARG A 75 4.05 -34.04 22.14
C ARG A 75 3.03 -34.91 21.43
N ASP A 76 3.25 -35.16 20.14
CA ASP A 76 2.37 -36.02 19.36
C ASP A 76 2.48 -37.46 19.88
N GLN A 77 3.70 -37.92 20.23
CA GLN A 77 3.94 -39.21 20.89
C GLN A 77 3.32 -39.27 22.29
N ASN A 78 3.54 -38.26 23.14
CA ASN A 78 2.94 -38.19 24.47
C ASN A 78 1.41 -38.20 24.43
N LEU A 79 0.79 -37.54 23.43
CA LEU A 79 -0.66 -37.57 23.26
C LEU A 79 -1.16 -38.97 22.92
N LYS A 80 -0.45 -39.71 22.05
CA LYS A 80 -0.79 -41.10 21.70
C LYS A 80 -0.68 -42.03 22.90
N GLU A 81 0.42 -41.91 23.64
CA GLU A 81 0.65 -42.68 24.87
C GLU A 81 -0.44 -42.40 25.92
N PHE A 82 -0.75 -41.12 26.14
CA PHE A 82 -1.84 -40.71 27.02
C PHE A 82 -3.20 -41.29 26.61
N MET A 83 -3.51 -41.32 25.31
CA MET A 83 -4.75 -41.93 24.82
C MET A 83 -4.81 -43.43 25.08
N ILE A 84 -3.69 -44.15 24.87
CA ILE A 84 -3.60 -45.58 25.16
C ILE A 84 -3.77 -45.83 26.66
N ASN A 85 -3.03 -45.10 27.50
CA ASN A 85 -3.03 -45.29 28.96
C ASN A 85 -4.40 -45.03 29.59
N ASN A 86 -5.19 -44.11 29.01
CA ASN A 86 -6.52 -43.76 29.50
C ASN A 86 -7.66 -44.45 28.72
N ASN A 87 -7.36 -45.43 27.87
CA ASN A 87 -8.35 -46.15 27.03
C ASN A 87 -9.26 -45.22 26.22
N LEU A 88 -8.72 -44.11 25.71
CA LEU A 88 -9.45 -43.12 24.95
C LEU A 88 -9.56 -43.52 23.48
N SER A 89 -10.73 -43.33 22.89
CA SER A 89 -10.97 -43.55 21.46
C SER A 89 -11.25 -42.24 20.74
N LEU A 90 -10.88 -42.18 19.45
CA LEU A 90 -11.27 -41.08 18.58
C LEU A 90 -12.75 -41.21 18.20
N GLY A 91 -13.50 -40.11 18.29
CA GLY A 91 -14.87 -40.09 17.78
C GLY A 91 -14.91 -40.33 16.26
N ASN A 92 -15.98 -40.98 15.79
CA ASN A 92 -16.17 -41.35 14.36
C ASN A 92 -16.13 -40.17 13.38
N ARG A 93 -16.23 -38.93 13.87
CA ARG A 93 -16.19 -37.69 13.08
C ARG A 93 -14.99 -36.80 13.41
N TYR A 94 -13.87 -37.41 13.80
CA TYR A 94 -12.64 -36.65 14.05
C TYR A 94 -12.14 -35.98 12.75
N PRO A 95 -12.10 -34.65 12.66
CA PRO A 95 -11.61 -33.98 11.47
C PRO A 95 -10.11 -34.20 11.33
N THR A 96 -9.71 -34.92 10.28
CA THR A 96 -8.29 -35.12 9.91
C THR A 96 -7.69 -33.87 9.27
N ALA A 97 -8.55 -32.99 8.74
CA ALA A 97 -8.16 -31.72 8.17
C ALA A 97 -7.89 -30.67 9.27
N THR A 98 -7.02 -29.69 8.95
CA THR A 98 -6.71 -28.58 9.87
C THR A 98 -7.99 -27.77 10.14
N THR A 99 -8.43 -27.74 11.40
CA THR A 99 -9.68 -27.07 11.82
C THR A 99 -9.54 -25.55 11.97
N PHE A 100 -8.35 -25.04 12.30
CA PHE A 100 -8.08 -23.60 12.38
C PHE A 100 -7.25 -23.12 11.19
N PHE A 101 -7.90 -22.41 10.27
CA PHE A 101 -7.24 -21.64 9.23
C PHE A 101 -7.00 -20.23 9.77
N HIS A 102 -5.74 -19.86 9.98
CA HIS A 102 -5.41 -18.47 10.31
C HIS A 102 -5.95 -17.55 9.20
N HIS A 103 -6.79 -16.58 9.56
CA HIS A 103 -7.42 -15.64 8.59
C HIS A 103 -6.39 -14.87 7.75
N ASN A 104 -5.14 -14.79 8.20
CA ASN A 104 -4.03 -14.17 7.48
C ASN A 104 -3.39 -15.07 6.41
N GLY A 105 -4.03 -16.17 6.04
CA GLY A 105 -3.77 -16.93 4.81
C GLY A 105 -2.56 -17.86 4.88
N LYS A 106 -2.79 -19.17 4.77
CA LYS A 106 -1.75 -20.19 4.54
C LYS A 106 -0.75 -19.76 3.45
N LYS A 107 -1.21 -19.02 2.44
CA LYS A 107 -0.39 -18.47 1.34
C LYS A 107 0.65 -17.44 1.80
N ILE A 108 0.31 -16.52 2.73
CA ILE A 108 1.26 -15.50 3.23
C ILE A 108 2.27 -16.15 4.18
N SER A 109 1.83 -17.03 5.09
CA SER A 109 2.75 -17.72 6.00
C SER A 109 3.73 -18.61 5.23
N GLN A 110 3.23 -19.36 4.24
CA GLN A 110 4.06 -20.15 3.34
C GLN A 110 5.04 -19.26 2.55
N SER A 111 4.57 -18.20 1.89
CA SER A 111 5.46 -17.29 1.14
C SER A 111 6.46 -16.57 2.04
N SER A 112 6.10 -16.30 3.31
CA SER A 112 7.02 -15.74 4.28
C SER A 112 8.11 -16.72 4.67
N ARG A 113 7.77 -18.02 4.81
CA ARG A 113 8.75 -19.07 5.07
C ARG A 113 9.67 -19.27 3.86
N GLU A 114 9.12 -19.29 2.66
CA GLU A 114 9.90 -19.37 1.40
C GLU A 114 10.88 -18.18 1.27
N SER A 115 10.42 -16.96 1.53
CA SER A 115 11.28 -15.76 1.46
C SER A 115 12.39 -15.78 2.51
N LYS A 116 12.12 -16.24 3.74
CA LYS A 116 13.13 -16.42 4.79
C LYS A 116 14.16 -17.49 4.43
N ASN A 117 13.71 -18.64 3.90
CA ASN A 117 14.60 -19.72 3.47
C ASN A 117 15.52 -19.25 2.34
N ALA A 118 14.99 -18.56 1.33
CA ALA A 118 15.78 -18.00 0.23
C ALA A 118 16.80 -16.96 0.73
N HIS A 119 16.43 -16.11 1.70
CA HIS A 119 17.36 -15.17 2.32
C HIS A 119 18.52 -15.88 3.04
N THR A 120 18.24 -16.94 3.79
CA THR A 120 19.26 -17.74 4.47
C THR A 120 20.22 -18.41 3.48
N LEU A 121 19.70 -18.96 2.37
CA LEU A 121 20.53 -19.57 1.31
C LEU A 121 21.44 -18.54 0.64
N TRP A 122 20.89 -17.38 0.27
CA TRP A 122 21.65 -16.27 -0.31
C TRP A 122 22.77 -15.80 0.63
N LYS A 123 22.49 -15.63 1.92
CA LYS A 123 23.49 -15.26 2.94
C LYS A 123 24.60 -16.30 3.08
N LYS A 124 24.27 -17.59 3.07
CA LYS A 124 25.26 -18.68 3.12
C LYS A 124 26.22 -18.64 1.91
N LYS A 125 25.69 -18.38 0.70
CA LYS A 125 26.48 -18.31 -0.54
C LYS A 125 27.38 -17.09 -0.62
N ILE A 126 26.93 -15.94 -0.11
CA ILE A 126 27.78 -14.74 0.05
C ILE A 126 29.00 -15.07 0.90
N ASN A 127 28.80 -15.74 2.03
CA ASN A 127 29.89 -16.07 2.95
C ASN A 127 30.86 -17.11 2.38
N SER A 128 30.43 -17.95 1.45
CA SER A 128 31.28 -18.97 0.81
C SER A 128 32.03 -18.47 -0.43
N GLN A 129 32.00 -17.17 -0.75
CA GLN A 129 32.59 -16.56 -1.96
C GLN A 129 32.18 -17.25 -3.29
N GLN A 130 31.02 -17.93 -3.30
CA GLN A 130 30.48 -18.54 -4.51
C GLN A 130 29.62 -17.52 -5.25
N ASN A 131 29.40 -17.72 -6.55
CA ASN A 131 28.51 -16.86 -7.34
C ASN A 131 27.10 -16.83 -6.72
N ALA A 132 26.78 -15.73 -6.04
CA ALA A 132 25.57 -15.56 -5.23
C ALA A 132 24.40 -14.91 -6.00
N GLU A 133 24.60 -14.58 -7.28
CA GLU A 133 23.64 -13.80 -8.06
C GLU A 133 22.34 -14.57 -8.31
N GLN A 134 22.42 -15.87 -8.58
CA GLN A 134 21.24 -16.72 -8.76
C GLN A 134 20.36 -16.76 -7.50
N GLU A 135 20.96 -16.89 -6.31
CA GLU A 135 20.20 -16.94 -5.05
C GLU A 135 19.68 -15.56 -4.62
N LYS A 136 20.40 -14.48 -4.98
CA LYS A 136 19.92 -13.11 -4.81
C LYS A 136 18.66 -12.86 -5.64
N ASN A 137 18.65 -13.33 -6.89
CA ASN A 137 17.49 -13.22 -7.78
C ASN A 137 16.30 -14.04 -7.26
N ASN A 138 16.56 -15.27 -6.80
CA ASN A 138 15.55 -16.11 -6.16
C ASN A 138 14.96 -15.45 -4.90
N PHE A 139 15.80 -14.95 -3.99
CA PHE A 139 15.36 -14.21 -2.80
C PHE A 139 14.52 -12.98 -3.16
N THR A 140 14.96 -12.18 -4.14
CA THR A 140 14.26 -10.97 -4.58
C THR A 140 12.88 -11.31 -5.14
N SER A 141 12.77 -12.36 -5.96
CA SER A 141 11.50 -12.87 -6.48
C SER A 141 10.55 -13.33 -5.36
N LYS A 142 11.02 -14.14 -4.41
CA LYS A 142 10.22 -14.58 -3.26
C LYS A 142 9.80 -13.42 -2.35
N LYS A 143 10.66 -12.43 -2.15
CA LYS A 143 10.36 -11.21 -1.38
C LYS A 143 9.29 -10.36 -2.08
N ARG A 144 9.35 -10.24 -3.41
CA ARG A 144 8.33 -9.55 -4.23
C ARG A 144 6.99 -10.26 -4.11
N LYS A 145 6.95 -11.58 -4.25
CA LYS A 145 5.73 -12.39 -4.07
C LYS A 145 5.12 -12.22 -2.67
N LEU A 146 5.94 -12.24 -1.62
CA LEU A 146 5.46 -12.00 -0.25
C LEU A 146 4.83 -10.59 -0.10
N ARG A 147 5.48 -9.56 -0.65
CA ARG A 147 4.94 -8.19 -0.63
C ARG A 147 3.62 -8.09 -1.39
N GLN A 148 3.52 -8.73 -2.55
CA GLN A 148 2.29 -8.80 -3.35
C GLN A 148 1.14 -9.42 -2.54
N LEU A 149 1.37 -10.60 -1.94
CA LEU A 149 0.34 -11.26 -1.13
C LEU A 149 -0.07 -10.44 0.10
N ARG A 150 0.88 -9.76 0.76
CA ARG A 150 0.57 -8.86 1.88
C ARG A 150 -0.27 -7.67 1.44
N ARG A 151 0.04 -7.07 0.28
CA ARG A 151 -0.73 -5.96 -0.29
C ARG A 151 -2.14 -6.40 -0.66
N GLN A 152 -2.29 -7.55 -1.31
CA GLN A 152 -3.60 -8.13 -1.63
C GLN A 152 -4.44 -8.38 -0.36
N ALA A 153 -3.86 -9.04 0.65
CA ALA A 153 -4.58 -9.27 1.91
C ALA A 153 -4.93 -7.97 2.65
N TYR A 154 -4.07 -6.95 2.59
CA TYR A 154 -4.35 -5.64 3.16
C TYR A 154 -5.48 -4.92 2.39
N ALA A 155 -5.45 -4.95 1.06
CA ALA A 155 -6.49 -4.39 0.21
C ALA A 155 -7.84 -5.07 0.48
N SER A 156 -7.91 -6.41 0.46
CA SER A 156 -9.14 -7.16 0.77
C SER A 156 -9.64 -6.90 2.20
N LYS A 157 -8.73 -6.72 3.17
CA LYS A 157 -9.11 -6.36 4.54
C LYS A 157 -9.69 -4.95 4.61
N ASN A 158 -9.11 -3.99 3.89
CA ASN A 158 -9.60 -2.62 3.82
C ASN A 158 -10.94 -2.54 3.10
N GLU A 159 -11.09 -3.22 1.98
CA GLU A 159 -12.35 -3.31 1.23
C GLU A 159 -13.46 -3.91 2.09
N LYS A 160 -13.18 -5.03 2.77
CA LYS A 160 -14.12 -5.62 3.74
C LYS A 160 -14.50 -4.62 4.84
N PHE A 161 -13.51 -3.91 5.38
CA PHE A 161 -13.75 -2.88 6.38
C PHE A 161 -14.63 -1.74 5.85
N PHE A 162 -14.39 -1.26 4.62
CA PHE A 162 -15.23 -0.23 4.00
C PHE A 162 -16.65 -0.74 3.76
N ASN A 163 -16.82 -1.97 3.29
CA ASN A 163 -18.12 -2.60 3.13
C ASN A 163 -18.86 -2.72 4.47
N ASP A 164 -18.16 -3.12 5.54
CA ASP A 164 -18.70 -3.16 6.90
C ASP A 164 -19.14 -1.75 7.37
N VAL A 165 -18.32 -0.72 7.12
CA VAL A 165 -18.66 0.69 7.43
C VAL A 165 -19.91 1.13 6.67
N MET A 166 -19.99 0.84 5.37
CA MET A 166 -21.13 1.22 4.53
C MET A 166 -22.41 0.52 4.99
N GLN A 167 -22.37 -0.78 5.25
CA GLN A 167 -23.53 -1.52 5.74
C GLN A 167 -24.02 -1.03 7.11
N VAL A 168 -23.09 -0.73 8.00
CA VAL A 168 -23.42 -0.27 9.36
C VAL A 168 -23.92 1.18 9.36
N SER A 169 -23.41 2.04 8.46
CA SER A 169 -23.84 3.44 8.36
C SER A 169 -25.35 3.62 8.17
N GLN A 170 -26.00 2.64 7.53
CA GLN A 170 -27.44 2.66 7.26
C GLN A 170 -28.29 2.13 8.42
N LYS A 171 -27.72 1.36 9.36
CA LYS A 171 -28.47 0.59 10.36
C LYS A 171 -28.15 0.96 11.81
N ASP A 172 -26.90 1.28 12.12
CA ASP A 172 -26.42 1.47 13.50
C ASP A 172 -25.33 2.56 13.57
N SER A 173 -25.76 3.78 13.91
CA SER A 173 -24.87 4.94 14.09
C SER A 173 -23.75 4.70 15.12
N LYS A 174 -24.02 3.96 16.20
CA LYS A 174 -23.04 3.72 17.26
C LYS A 174 -21.91 2.81 16.77
N THR A 175 -22.25 1.74 16.07
CA THR A 175 -21.25 0.83 15.49
C THR A 175 -20.50 1.51 14.33
N PHE A 176 -21.17 2.37 13.56
CA PHE A 176 -20.53 3.16 12.50
C PHE A 176 -19.43 4.06 13.07
N HIS A 177 -19.74 4.88 14.07
CA HIS A 177 -18.74 5.75 14.71
C HIS A 177 -17.60 4.94 15.35
N LYS A 178 -17.88 3.75 15.90
CA LYS A 178 -16.85 2.84 16.42
C LYS A 178 -15.90 2.36 15.32
N LEU A 179 -16.40 2.07 14.11
CA LEU A 179 -15.58 1.68 12.96
C LEU A 179 -14.76 2.86 12.44
N ILE A 180 -15.35 4.05 12.29
CA ILE A 180 -14.61 5.27 11.90
C ILE A 180 -13.48 5.58 12.89
N LYS A 181 -13.73 5.44 14.20
CA LYS A 181 -12.69 5.59 15.24
C LYS A 181 -11.58 4.54 15.14
N LYS A 182 -11.86 3.34 14.62
CA LYS A 182 -10.82 2.33 14.35
C LYS A 182 -9.99 2.67 13.11
N GLN A 183 -10.58 3.32 12.10
CA GLN A 183 -9.88 3.71 10.87
C GLN A 183 -8.92 4.88 11.11
N ARG A 184 -9.34 5.84 11.93
CA ARG A 184 -8.45 6.87 12.46
C ARG A 184 -7.44 6.14 13.33
N SER A 185 -6.31 5.74 12.74
CA SER A 185 -5.15 5.27 13.51
C SER A 185 -4.97 6.22 14.68
N LYS A 186 -4.82 5.70 15.90
CA LYS A 186 -4.50 6.47 17.12
C LYS A 186 -3.15 7.17 16.96
N LEU A 187 -3.11 8.15 16.08
CA LEU A 187 -2.31 9.32 16.28
C LEU A 187 -3.25 10.20 17.10
N ASP A 188 -3.27 9.94 18.41
CA ASP A 188 -3.61 10.97 19.39
C ASP A 188 -2.47 12.00 19.31
N ILE A 189 -2.34 12.65 18.16
CA ILE A 189 -1.70 13.95 18.08
C ILE A 189 -2.81 14.86 18.59
N ASN A 190 -2.94 14.91 19.91
CA ASN A 190 -3.51 16.08 20.54
C ASN A 190 -2.55 17.21 20.19
N THR A 191 -2.84 17.89 19.10
CA THR A 191 -2.17 19.14 18.80
C THR A 191 -2.74 20.11 19.83
N ASP A 192 -2.10 20.21 21.00
CA ASP A 192 -2.49 21.17 22.03
C ASP A 192 -2.21 22.60 21.57
N ILE A 193 -1.28 22.74 20.61
CA ILE A 193 -0.81 24.01 20.05
C ILE A 193 -0.66 23.88 18.53
N LEU A 194 -1.41 24.68 17.77
CA LEU A 194 -1.34 24.79 16.32
C LEU A 194 -0.64 26.11 15.91
N TYR A 195 0.34 26.03 15.01
CA TYR A 195 1.03 27.19 14.46
C TYR A 195 0.61 27.40 13.00
N ILE A 196 0.02 28.55 12.68
CA ILE A 196 -0.30 28.96 11.30
C ILE A 196 0.32 30.34 11.08
N GLY A 197 1.32 30.41 10.20
CA GLY A 197 2.13 31.63 10.02
C GLY A 197 2.84 32.02 11.32
N ASN A 198 2.64 33.28 11.74
CA ASN A 198 3.19 33.82 13.00
C ASN A 198 2.20 33.75 14.17
N GLN A 199 1.08 33.03 14.02
CA GLN A 199 0.04 32.91 15.04
C GLN A 199 0.02 31.51 15.64
N THR A 200 -0.23 31.46 16.95
CA THR A 200 -0.32 30.25 17.75
C THR A 200 -1.73 30.11 18.29
N PHE A 201 -2.33 28.93 18.11
CA PHE A 201 -3.70 28.62 18.49
C PHE A 201 -3.71 27.43 19.44
N GLU A 202 -4.44 27.53 20.55
CA GLU A 202 -4.54 26.50 21.58
C GLU A 202 -6.00 26.17 21.91
N GLY A 203 -6.25 24.95 22.41
CA GLY A 203 -7.58 24.52 22.87
C GLY A 203 -8.66 24.54 21.79
N GLU A 204 -9.82 25.14 22.09
CA GLU A 204 -10.99 25.15 21.19
C GLU A 204 -10.76 25.96 19.90
N ASN A 205 -9.80 26.89 19.90
CA ASN A 205 -9.51 27.78 18.75
C ASN A 205 -8.78 27.08 17.60
N ILE A 206 -8.27 25.86 17.83
CA ILE A 206 -7.52 25.11 16.82
C ILE A 206 -8.39 24.75 15.62
N LEU A 207 -9.66 24.41 15.85
CA LEU A 207 -10.60 24.05 14.79
C LEU A 207 -10.93 25.25 13.88
N SER A 208 -11.23 26.41 14.47
CA SER A 208 -11.52 27.64 13.71
C SER A 208 -10.30 28.15 12.94
N ALA A 209 -9.11 28.01 13.53
CA ALA A 209 -7.86 28.40 12.87
C ALA A 209 -7.57 27.52 11.64
N TRP A 210 -7.78 26.21 11.73
CA TRP A 210 -7.69 25.32 10.57
C TRP A 210 -8.68 25.67 9.46
N GLN A 211 -9.94 25.93 9.81
CA GLN A 211 -10.96 26.33 8.84
C GLN A 211 -10.53 27.59 8.09
N THR A 212 -10.14 28.64 8.83
CA THR A 212 -9.73 29.92 8.26
C THR A 212 -8.49 29.77 7.36
N HIS A 213 -7.51 28.96 7.79
CA HIS A 213 -6.30 28.72 7.01
C HIS A 213 -6.59 28.04 5.67
N PHE A 214 -7.41 26.99 5.68
CA PHE A 214 -7.78 26.29 4.44
C PHE A 214 -8.68 27.14 3.54
N GLU A 215 -9.57 27.95 4.10
CA GLU A 215 -10.37 28.90 3.34
C GLU A 215 -9.45 29.92 2.63
N THR A 216 -8.46 30.46 3.33
CA THR A 216 -7.47 31.40 2.77
C THR A 216 -6.63 30.76 1.66
N LEU A 217 -6.20 29.49 1.83
CA LEU A 217 -5.48 28.75 0.78
C LEU A 217 -6.36 28.46 -0.43
N GLY A 218 -7.66 28.20 -0.21
CA GLY A 218 -8.63 27.92 -1.27
C GLY A 218 -9.15 29.17 -1.98
N THR A 219 -9.03 30.36 -1.37
CA THR A 219 -9.42 31.66 -1.93
C THR A 219 -8.26 32.64 -1.84
N PRO A 220 -7.31 32.60 -2.81
CA PRO A 220 -6.24 33.57 -2.83
C PRO A 220 -6.85 34.98 -2.92
N ASN A 221 -6.42 35.87 -2.03
CA ASN A 221 -6.85 37.26 -2.03
C ASN A 221 -6.12 37.98 -3.16
N PHE A 222 -6.67 37.89 -4.37
CA PHE A 222 -6.10 38.58 -5.54
C PHE A 222 -6.41 40.08 -5.41
N ASP A 223 -5.37 40.91 -5.32
CA ASP A 223 -5.53 42.36 -5.45
C ASP A 223 -5.88 42.68 -6.91
N GLU A 224 -7.18 42.80 -7.19
CA GLU A 224 -7.75 43.02 -8.52
C GLU A 224 -7.18 44.25 -9.25
N ASN A 225 -6.51 45.17 -8.53
CA ASN A 225 -6.03 46.43 -9.08
C ASN A 225 -4.55 46.43 -9.50
N ILE A 226 -3.77 45.41 -9.12
CA ILE A 226 -2.30 45.42 -9.38
C ILE A 226 -1.90 44.45 -10.50
N PHE A 227 -2.69 43.42 -10.79
CA PHE A 227 -2.35 42.43 -11.81
C PHE A 227 -3.06 42.68 -13.16
N ASP A 228 -2.36 43.39 -14.04
CA ASP A 228 -2.31 43.19 -15.50
C ASP A 228 -3.68 43.07 -16.23
N LEU A 229 -4.64 43.93 -15.89
CA LEU A 229 -5.95 44.05 -16.57
C LEU A 229 -5.82 44.15 -18.11
N GLU A 230 -4.75 44.78 -18.59
CA GLU A 230 -4.46 44.91 -20.02
C GLU A 230 -4.04 43.57 -20.63
N ARG A 231 -3.16 42.82 -19.95
CA ARG A 231 -2.75 41.47 -20.37
C ARG A 231 -3.89 40.46 -20.31
N LEU A 232 -4.75 40.55 -19.29
CA LEU A 232 -5.96 39.74 -19.19
C LEU A 232 -6.92 40.02 -20.37
N LYS A 233 -7.08 41.30 -20.75
CA LYS A 233 -7.88 41.68 -21.93
C LYS A 233 -7.28 41.15 -23.23
N LEU A 234 -5.97 41.27 -23.41
CA LEU A 234 -5.26 40.76 -24.58
C LEU A 234 -5.38 39.24 -24.69
N SER A 235 -5.25 38.52 -23.57
CA SER A 235 -5.41 37.08 -23.59
C SER A 235 -6.85 36.64 -23.86
N LYS A 236 -7.85 37.30 -23.27
CA LYS A 236 -9.27 37.03 -23.58
C LYS A 236 -9.57 37.22 -25.07
N LEU A 237 -9.01 38.27 -25.68
CA LEU A 237 -9.15 38.51 -27.12
C LEU A 237 -8.47 37.42 -27.95
N GLN A 238 -7.26 37.00 -27.55
CA GLN A 238 -6.52 35.96 -28.23
C GLN A 238 -7.20 34.59 -28.13
N ASN A 239 -7.68 34.21 -26.94
CA ASN A 239 -8.44 32.97 -26.72
C ASN A 239 -9.73 32.95 -27.54
N LYS A 240 -10.38 34.11 -27.70
CA LYS A 240 -11.55 34.25 -28.58
C LYS A 240 -11.17 33.98 -30.05
N ILE A 241 -10.08 34.57 -30.55
CA ILE A 241 -9.60 34.33 -31.91
C ILE A 241 -9.25 32.85 -32.13
N ILE A 242 -8.56 32.23 -31.16
CA ILE A 242 -8.22 30.80 -31.21
C ILE A 242 -9.50 29.95 -31.27
N SER A 243 -10.49 30.23 -30.43
CA SER A 243 -11.77 29.50 -30.44
C SER A 243 -12.55 29.65 -31.76
N GLU A 244 -12.50 30.84 -32.38
CA GLU A 244 -13.14 31.11 -33.66
C GLU A 244 -12.42 30.41 -34.83
N LEU A 245 -11.11 30.26 -34.76
CA LEU A 245 -10.31 29.50 -35.73
C LEU A 245 -10.47 27.99 -35.56
N ASP A 246 -10.57 27.49 -34.31
CA ASP A 246 -10.77 26.07 -34.01
C ASP A 246 -12.16 25.56 -34.40
N LEU A 247 -13.17 26.43 -34.43
CA LEU A 247 -14.52 26.12 -34.93
C LEU A 247 -14.56 25.73 -36.42
N GLN A 248 -13.45 25.88 -37.16
CA GLN A 248 -13.30 25.37 -38.53
C GLN A 248 -12.97 23.87 -38.60
N ASN A 249 -13.07 23.14 -37.47
CA ASN A 249 -13.17 21.68 -37.34
C ASN A 249 -12.15 20.86 -38.17
N LYS A 250 -10.91 20.79 -37.67
CA LYS A 250 -10.10 19.59 -37.93
C LYS A 250 -10.59 18.47 -37.00
N GLU A 251 -10.93 17.31 -37.56
CA GLU A 251 -11.24 16.13 -36.75
C GLU A 251 -10.07 15.80 -35.83
N ILE A 252 -10.36 15.53 -34.55
CA ILE A 252 -9.35 15.09 -33.58
C ILE A 252 -8.79 13.74 -34.04
N THR A 253 -7.48 13.70 -34.27
CA THR A 253 -6.74 12.51 -34.66
C THR A 253 -6.80 11.52 -33.51
N LYS A 254 -7.63 10.49 -33.66
CA LYS A 254 -7.81 9.44 -32.65
C LYS A 254 -6.47 8.73 -32.39
N ALA A 255 -6.23 8.34 -31.14
CA ALA A 255 -5.09 7.49 -30.80
C ALA A 255 -5.23 6.14 -31.51
N THR A 256 -4.18 5.71 -32.19
CA THR A 256 -4.09 4.41 -32.84
C THR A 256 -3.85 3.31 -31.81
N PRO A 257 -4.31 2.08 -32.06
CA PRO A 257 -4.03 0.95 -31.15
C PRO A 257 -2.52 0.72 -30.93
N THR A 258 -1.69 0.99 -31.93
CA THR A 258 -0.24 0.85 -31.87
C THR A 258 0.42 1.89 -30.94
N GLU A 259 -0.06 3.14 -30.93
CA GLU A 259 0.40 4.16 -29.98
C GLU A 259 0.06 3.72 -28.55
N ILE A 260 -1.19 3.30 -28.31
CA ILE A 260 -1.66 2.85 -27.00
C ILE A 260 -0.83 1.64 -26.52
N GLU A 261 -0.57 0.66 -27.39
CA GLU A 261 0.22 -0.52 -27.03
C GLU A 261 1.67 -0.16 -26.70
N SER A 262 2.29 0.73 -27.47
CA SER A 262 3.65 1.24 -27.20
C SER A 262 3.74 1.88 -25.82
N VAL A 263 2.76 2.73 -25.48
CA VAL A 263 2.69 3.40 -24.18
C VAL A 263 2.46 2.40 -23.04
N ILE A 264 1.55 1.44 -23.21
CA ILE A 264 1.31 0.39 -22.20
C ILE A 264 2.59 -0.39 -21.89
N ARG A 265 3.45 -0.63 -22.89
CA ARG A 265 4.73 -1.32 -22.70
C ARG A 265 5.76 -0.47 -21.93
N LYS A 266 5.68 0.87 -21.99
CA LYS A 266 6.54 1.79 -21.23
C LYS A 266 6.14 1.89 -19.75
N LEU A 267 4.90 1.54 -19.39
CA LEU A 267 4.41 1.61 -18.01
C LEU A 267 5.15 0.66 -17.07
N ASN A 268 5.45 1.12 -15.85
CA ASN A 268 6.17 0.36 -14.85
C ASN A 268 5.40 -0.93 -14.46
N THR A 269 5.97 -2.10 -14.76
CA THR A 269 5.27 -3.38 -14.55
C THR A 269 5.39 -3.94 -13.12
N GLY A 270 4.27 -4.50 -12.65
CA GLY A 270 4.21 -5.49 -11.57
C GLY A 270 3.98 -4.96 -10.16
N LYS A 271 3.01 -4.05 -9.99
CA LYS A 271 2.23 -4.00 -8.75
C LYS A 271 1.16 -5.10 -8.74
N ALA A 272 0.46 -5.23 -7.62
CA ALA A 272 -0.43 -6.36 -7.36
C ALA A 272 -1.78 -6.12 -8.04
N SER A 273 -2.17 -6.99 -8.98
CA SER A 273 -3.51 -6.97 -9.54
C SER A 273 -4.55 -7.44 -8.53
N ASP A 274 -5.79 -7.02 -8.75
CA ASP A 274 -6.97 -7.60 -8.14
C ASP A 274 -7.27 -9.02 -8.67
N GLU A 275 -8.43 -9.54 -8.29
CA GLU A 275 -8.93 -10.86 -8.71
C GLU A 275 -9.26 -10.97 -10.21
N ASN A 276 -9.52 -9.85 -10.89
CA ASN A 276 -9.78 -9.77 -12.32
C ASN A 276 -8.52 -9.48 -13.15
N ARG A 277 -7.34 -9.48 -12.52
CA ARG A 277 -6.06 -9.05 -13.11
C ARG A 277 -6.02 -7.56 -13.48
N ILE A 278 -6.96 -6.77 -12.99
CA ILE A 278 -6.93 -5.31 -13.14
C ILE A 278 -6.09 -4.75 -11.99
N VAL A 279 -5.03 -4.01 -12.33
CA VAL A 279 -4.28 -3.23 -11.36
C VAL A 279 -4.90 -1.84 -11.28
N SER A 280 -4.84 -1.18 -10.12
CA SER A 280 -5.24 0.24 -9.99
C SER A 280 -4.51 1.15 -10.98
N GLU A 281 -3.33 0.71 -11.41
CA GLU A 281 -2.53 1.23 -12.52
C GLU A 281 -3.29 1.26 -13.85
N HIS A 282 -4.18 0.32 -14.18
CA HIS A 282 -4.93 0.40 -15.44
C HIS A 282 -5.90 1.59 -15.47
N TYR A 283 -6.37 2.07 -14.32
CA TYR A 283 -7.22 3.26 -14.23
C TYR A 283 -6.40 4.54 -14.06
N ILE A 284 -5.37 4.51 -13.22
CA ILE A 284 -4.45 5.65 -13.03
C ILE A 284 -3.69 5.93 -14.35
N HIS A 285 -3.20 4.89 -15.00
CA HIS A 285 -2.51 5.02 -16.27
C HIS A 285 -3.45 5.29 -17.44
N ALA A 286 -4.78 5.33 -17.29
CA ALA A 286 -5.58 5.87 -18.39
C ALA A 286 -5.16 7.32 -18.67
N ILE A 287 -5.02 8.12 -17.60
CA ILE A 287 -4.51 9.49 -17.67
C ILE A 287 -3.05 9.47 -18.12
N ASP A 288 -2.17 8.67 -17.50
CA ASP A 288 -0.76 8.62 -17.91
C ASP A 288 -0.60 8.15 -19.36
N ILE A 289 -1.49 7.28 -19.88
CA ILE A 289 -1.51 6.85 -21.27
C ILE A 289 -1.86 8.03 -22.16
N PHE A 290 -2.91 8.79 -21.82
CA PHE A 290 -3.26 10.00 -22.56
C PHE A 290 -2.13 11.03 -22.53
N GLU A 291 -1.54 11.30 -21.36
CA GLU A 291 -0.41 12.22 -21.21
C GLU A 291 0.80 11.75 -22.02
N THR A 292 1.12 10.46 -21.99
CA THR A 292 2.25 9.91 -22.76
C THR A 292 1.99 9.96 -24.25
N VAL A 293 0.77 9.67 -24.73
CA VAL A 293 0.41 9.82 -26.15
C VAL A 293 0.50 11.28 -26.57
N ILE A 294 0.03 12.21 -25.73
CA ILE A 294 0.14 13.64 -25.99
C ILE A 294 1.61 14.07 -26.07
N ASN A 295 2.44 13.62 -25.12
CA ASN A 295 3.87 13.93 -25.10
C ASN A 295 4.59 13.35 -26.32
N ASP A 296 4.37 12.07 -26.64
CA ASP A 296 4.97 11.40 -27.82
C ASP A 296 4.59 12.13 -29.13
N ARG A 297 3.41 12.77 -29.19
CA ARG A 297 2.97 13.60 -30.33
C ARG A 297 3.56 15.01 -30.34
N LEU A 298 3.68 15.64 -29.17
CA LEU A 298 4.18 17.03 -29.04
C LEU A 298 5.70 17.11 -29.16
N GLU A 299 6.42 16.07 -28.74
CA GLU A 299 7.89 16.12 -28.64
C GLU A 299 8.59 16.40 -29.97
N PRO A 300 8.19 15.79 -31.12
CA PRO A 300 8.74 16.14 -32.43
C PRO A 300 8.52 17.61 -32.84
N GLU A 301 7.43 18.24 -32.39
CA GLU A 301 7.12 19.64 -32.68
C GLU A 301 7.86 20.61 -31.77
N LEU A 302 8.01 20.24 -30.48
CA LEU A 302 8.69 21.06 -29.48
C LEU A 302 10.21 21.00 -29.58
N PHE A 303 10.77 19.83 -29.89
CA PHE A 303 12.21 19.59 -29.85
C PHE A 303 13.02 20.57 -30.72
N PRO A 304 12.61 20.94 -31.95
CA PRO A 304 13.34 21.93 -32.76
C PRO A 304 13.38 23.33 -32.14
N SER A 305 12.39 23.70 -31.33
CA SER A 305 12.30 25.02 -30.67
C SER A 305 13.15 25.09 -29.39
N GLN A 306 13.53 23.94 -28.84
CA GLN A 306 14.24 23.86 -27.57
C GLN A 306 15.68 24.37 -27.70
N LYS A 307 16.09 25.26 -26.78
CA LYS A 307 17.48 25.76 -26.75
C LYS A 307 18.44 24.62 -26.46
N THR A 308 19.57 24.56 -27.17
CA THR A 308 20.60 23.52 -27.02
C THR A 308 21.17 23.40 -25.59
N LEU A 309 21.12 24.47 -24.80
CA LEU A 309 21.57 24.49 -23.40
C LEU A 309 20.49 24.11 -22.39
N GLN A 310 19.23 23.96 -22.79
CA GLN A 310 18.15 23.49 -21.93
C GLN A 310 18.28 21.96 -21.78
N ARG A 311 18.59 21.51 -20.56
CA ARG A 311 18.85 20.09 -20.25
C ARG A 311 17.84 19.46 -19.29
N GLY A 312 17.01 20.26 -18.63
CA GLY A 312 15.94 19.76 -17.76
C GLY A 312 14.89 19.01 -18.58
N PHE A 313 14.48 17.83 -18.11
CA PHE A 313 13.43 17.01 -18.71
C PHE A 313 13.63 16.68 -20.21
N THR A 314 14.87 16.67 -20.70
CA THR A 314 15.18 16.35 -22.10
C THR A 314 15.70 14.92 -22.19
N GLU A 315 15.24 14.15 -23.18
CA GLU A 315 15.72 12.79 -23.38
C GLU A 315 17.24 12.74 -23.55
N GLY A 316 17.90 11.82 -22.85
CA GLY A 316 19.36 11.65 -22.88
C GLY A 316 20.15 12.71 -22.11
N ALA A 317 19.52 13.75 -21.55
CA ALA A 317 20.18 14.73 -20.71
C ALA A 317 20.25 14.27 -19.23
N SER A 318 21.30 14.71 -18.52
CA SER A 318 21.43 14.47 -17.08
C SER A 318 21.94 15.70 -16.34
N SER A 319 21.65 15.78 -15.05
CA SER A 319 22.19 16.82 -14.16
C SER A 319 23.72 16.79 -14.10
N LEU A 320 24.31 15.59 -14.16
CA LEU A 320 25.77 15.42 -14.18
C LEU A 320 26.41 16.04 -15.42
N PHE A 321 25.79 15.85 -16.59
CA PHE A 321 26.28 16.44 -17.83
C PHE A 321 26.17 17.98 -17.81
N THR A 322 25.10 18.52 -17.22
CA THR A 322 24.94 19.96 -17.04
C THR A 322 26.02 20.53 -16.11
N ALA A 323 26.29 19.85 -14.99
CA ALA A 323 27.36 20.22 -14.07
C ALA A 323 28.75 20.17 -14.74
N PHE A 324 28.98 19.17 -15.60
CA PHE A 324 30.21 19.05 -16.38
C PHE A 324 30.42 20.26 -17.30
N ILE A 325 29.40 20.66 -18.07
CA ILE A 325 29.49 21.85 -18.95
C ILE A 325 29.84 23.12 -18.15
N VAL A 326 29.19 23.33 -17.00
CA VAL A 326 29.47 24.48 -16.12
C VAL A 326 30.91 24.43 -15.58
N SER A 327 31.38 23.25 -15.17
CA SER A 327 32.75 23.05 -14.69
C SER A 327 33.79 23.35 -15.79
N GLU A 328 33.62 22.77 -16.98
CA GLU A 328 34.51 23.00 -18.13
C GLU A 328 34.55 24.48 -18.52
N THR A 329 33.39 25.13 -18.56
CA THR A 329 33.28 26.57 -18.83
C THR A 329 34.04 27.37 -17.78
N THR A 330 33.86 27.05 -16.50
CA THR A 330 34.56 27.72 -15.39
C THR A 330 36.07 27.53 -15.46
N MET A 331 36.52 26.31 -15.78
CA MET A 331 37.94 25.99 -15.96
C MET A 331 38.56 26.75 -17.13
N LEU A 332 37.85 26.85 -18.26
CA LEU A 332 38.29 27.60 -19.43
C LEU A 332 38.45 29.09 -19.11
N TYR A 333 37.48 29.71 -18.44
CA TYR A 333 37.56 31.12 -18.07
C TYR A 333 38.72 31.40 -17.12
N LYS A 334 38.94 30.50 -16.14
CA LYS A 334 40.09 30.56 -15.24
C LYS A 334 41.43 30.46 -15.99
N PHE A 335 41.53 29.54 -16.95
CA PHE A 335 42.71 29.38 -17.80
C PHE A 335 43.00 30.64 -18.62
N LEU A 336 41.95 31.26 -19.18
CA LEU A 336 42.03 32.51 -19.95
C LEU A 336 42.21 33.76 -19.09
N LYS A 337 42.18 33.63 -17.75
CA LYS A 337 42.22 34.75 -16.79
C LYS A 337 41.09 35.77 -17.01
N ILE A 338 39.94 35.32 -17.50
CA ILE A 338 38.74 36.12 -17.63
C ILE A 338 38.00 36.03 -16.29
N VAL A 339 37.67 37.17 -15.69
CA VAL A 339 36.83 37.22 -14.50
C VAL A 339 35.42 36.76 -14.88
N SER A 340 34.91 35.73 -14.21
CA SER A 340 33.54 35.25 -14.37
C SER A 340 32.76 35.36 -13.07
N GLU A 341 31.47 35.63 -13.19
CA GLU A 341 30.52 35.64 -12.08
C GLU A 341 29.43 34.60 -12.38
N LEU A 342 29.05 33.82 -11.37
CA LEU A 342 27.97 32.84 -11.49
C LEU A 342 26.67 33.45 -10.99
N LEU A 343 25.69 33.57 -11.88
CA LEU A 343 24.33 33.98 -11.55
C LEU A 343 23.44 32.74 -11.48
N THR A 344 22.87 32.49 -10.31
CA THR A 344 21.89 31.42 -10.10
C THR A 344 20.50 32.03 -9.96
N LEU A 345 19.54 31.52 -10.73
CA LEU A 345 18.13 31.88 -10.62
C LEU A 345 17.35 30.64 -10.17
N ASP A 346 16.47 30.82 -9.19
CA ASP A 346 15.53 29.80 -8.76
C ASP A 346 14.12 30.33 -8.94
N ALA A 347 13.25 29.53 -9.55
CA ALA A 347 11.86 29.90 -9.75
C ALA A 347 11.02 29.24 -8.65
N GLU A 348 9.97 29.94 -8.19
CA GLU A 348 8.93 29.31 -7.40
C GLU A 348 8.30 28.15 -8.20
N LYS A 349 7.60 27.25 -7.50
CA LYS A 349 7.05 25.99 -8.03
C LYS A 349 6.38 26.21 -9.40
N ALA A 350 7.11 25.90 -10.47
CA ALA A 350 6.79 26.40 -11.82
C ALA A 350 5.38 26.04 -12.30
N PHE A 351 4.86 24.87 -11.91
CA PHE A 351 3.51 24.43 -12.26
C PHE A 351 2.40 25.12 -11.46
N ASP A 352 2.70 25.60 -10.25
CA ASP A 352 1.74 26.30 -9.39
C ASP A 352 1.60 27.79 -9.79
N THR A 353 2.67 28.37 -10.36
CA THR A 353 2.74 29.81 -10.68
C THR A 353 2.68 30.12 -12.17
N VAL A 354 2.59 29.12 -13.05
CA VAL A 354 2.55 29.35 -14.49
C VAL A 354 1.25 30.04 -14.89
N ASN A 355 1.37 31.18 -15.57
CA ASN A 355 0.23 31.78 -16.22
C ASN A 355 -0.09 30.98 -17.50
N HIS A 356 -1.18 30.21 -17.42
CA HIS A 356 -1.61 29.31 -18.50
C HIS A 356 -1.84 30.03 -19.83
N GLU A 357 -2.29 31.28 -19.81
CA GLU A 357 -2.52 32.05 -21.03
C GLU A 357 -1.21 32.34 -21.78
N ILE A 358 -0.16 32.75 -21.07
CA ILE A 358 1.16 32.98 -21.67
C ILE A 358 1.73 31.66 -22.19
N MET A 359 1.63 30.59 -21.40
CA MET A 359 2.13 29.27 -21.78
C MET A 359 1.46 28.76 -23.05
N LEU A 360 0.14 28.86 -23.13
CA LEU A 360 -0.64 28.45 -24.30
C LEU A 360 -0.30 29.32 -25.51
N ASN A 361 -0.21 30.64 -25.36
CA ASN A 361 0.22 31.53 -26.45
C ASN A 361 1.62 31.16 -26.98
N LYS A 362 2.57 30.85 -26.09
CA LYS A 362 3.90 30.38 -26.48
C LYS A 362 3.84 29.07 -27.27
N MET A 363 3.05 28.10 -26.82
CA MET A 363 2.83 26.83 -27.53
C MET A 363 2.27 27.05 -28.95
N PHE A 364 1.32 27.98 -29.12
CA PHE A 364 0.78 28.34 -30.44
C PHE A 364 1.88 28.83 -31.38
N HIS A 365 2.71 29.75 -30.91
CA HIS A 365 3.79 30.33 -31.70
C HIS A 365 4.95 29.35 -31.97
N ASP A 366 5.08 28.31 -31.15
CA ASP A 366 6.02 27.20 -31.38
C ASP A 366 5.49 26.19 -32.41
N GLY A 367 4.30 26.45 -33.00
CA GLY A 367 3.75 25.64 -34.09
C GLY A 367 2.80 24.55 -33.62
N ILE A 368 2.53 24.43 -32.32
CA ILE A 368 1.53 23.50 -31.80
C ILE A 368 0.17 24.09 -32.14
N GLY A 369 -0.60 23.41 -32.99
CA GLY A 369 -1.94 23.82 -33.42
C GLY A 369 -2.92 22.66 -33.55
N GLY A 370 -4.17 22.95 -33.90
CA GLY A 370 -5.17 21.93 -34.24
C GLY A 370 -5.74 21.16 -33.05
N ASP A 371 -5.97 19.86 -33.23
CA ASP A 371 -6.63 18.98 -32.27
C ASP A 371 -5.90 18.83 -30.92
N MET A 372 -4.57 19.04 -30.93
CA MET A 372 -3.74 19.05 -29.72
C MET A 372 -4.07 20.23 -28.78
N TRP A 373 -4.67 21.31 -29.29
CA TRP A 373 -5.16 22.43 -28.46
C TRP A 373 -6.45 22.11 -27.71
N VAL A 374 -7.36 21.39 -28.38
CA VAL A 374 -8.67 21.02 -27.83
C VAL A 374 -8.51 20.06 -26.64
N LEU A 375 -7.53 19.15 -26.71
CA LEU A 375 -7.23 18.20 -25.62
C LEU A 375 -6.72 18.88 -24.34
N LYS A 376 -6.20 20.11 -24.41
CA LYS A 376 -5.70 20.84 -23.22
C LYS A 376 -6.70 21.83 -22.63
N THR A 377 -7.66 22.32 -23.41
CA THR A 377 -8.59 23.39 -23.01
C THR A 377 -9.98 22.88 -22.60
N SER A 378 -10.34 21.65 -22.97
CA SER A 378 -11.67 21.08 -22.73
C SER A 378 -11.82 20.32 -21.40
N THR A 379 -10.74 20.15 -20.64
CA THR A 379 -10.79 19.58 -19.28
C THR A 379 -11.08 20.71 -18.30
N PRO A 380 -12.27 20.78 -17.66
CA PRO A 380 -12.47 21.70 -16.55
C PRO A 380 -11.49 21.30 -15.43
N ILE A 381 -10.66 22.26 -15.00
CA ILE A 381 -9.74 22.11 -13.86
C ILE A 381 -10.55 21.94 -12.57
#